data_AF-A0A7W3VSC9-F1
#
_entry.id   AF-A0A7W3VSC9-F1
#
_cell.length_a   1.000
_cell.length_b   1.000
_cell.length_c   1.000
_cell.angle_alpha   90.00
_cell.angle_beta   90.00
_cell.angle_gamma   90.00
#
_symmetry.space_group_name_H-M   'P 1'
#
loop_
_entity.id
_entity.type
_entity.pdbx_description
1 polymer ?
#
loop_
_entity_poly.entity_id
_entity_poly.type
_entity_poly.pdbx_seq_one_letter_code
_entity_poly.pdbx_strand_id
1 'polypeptide(L)'
;MSTPEARRRPTARQQALLRELEALFLAEGFAGFTLDDLAARLRCSKSTLYALAPSKEQLAVKVVAHFFRDAAERLEKRIAGIDDARELIGEYLSGVSEHLNRASPEFMADIAAFAPARDTYQLNSRAAARRIRAFIDKGVADGVFRDVHARLVAEMTGLIIEGIQTGVLGRRTDVSDAEAFTALGELLLGGLDKN
;
A
#
# COMPACT_ATOMS: atom_id res chain seq x y z
N MET A 1 26.37 -16.42 18.32
CA MET A 1 24.99 -16.42 18.85
C MET A 1 24.65 -14.99 19.23
N SER A 2 23.89 -14.29 18.38
CA SER A 2 23.39 -12.94 18.67
C SER A 2 21.87 -13.02 18.72
N THR A 3 21.32 -12.76 19.90
CA THR A 3 19.89 -12.77 20.18
C THR A 3 19.17 -11.74 19.32
N PRO A 4 18.03 -12.04 18.67
CA PRO A 4 17.24 -11.00 18.02
C PRO A 4 16.64 -10.13 19.12
N GLU A 5 17.01 -8.84 19.15
CA GLU A 5 16.27 -7.86 19.96
C GLU A 5 14.79 -7.93 19.57
N ALA A 6 13.96 -8.41 20.49
CA ALA A 6 12.52 -8.37 20.36
C ALA A 6 12.12 -6.92 20.05
N ARG A 7 11.58 -6.68 18.86
CA ARG A 7 11.07 -5.36 18.42
C ARG A 7 10.09 -4.83 19.48
N ARG A 8 10.58 -3.97 20.37
CA ARG A 8 9.79 -3.31 21.40
C ARG A 8 8.70 -2.50 20.69
N ARG A 9 7.44 -2.69 21.10
CA ARG A 9 6.33 -1.90 20.54
C ARG A 9 6.65 -0.41 20.73
N PRO A 10 6.48 0.44 19.69
CA PRO A 10 6.71 1.87 19.84
C PRO A 10 5.82 2.45 20.94
N THR A 11 6.37 3.36 21.74
CA THR A 11 5.60 4.10 22.74
C THR A 11 4.54 4.98 22.07
N ALA A 12 3.51 5.41 22.80
CA ALA A 12 2.48 6.31 22.27
C ALA A 12 3.08 7.60 21.66
N ARG A 13 4.14 8.13 22.28
CA ARG A 13 4.89 9.29 21.76
C ARG A 13 5.62 8.98 20.46
N GLN A 14 6.25 7.81 20.36
CA GLN A 14 6.91 7.39 19.11
C GLN A 14 5.89 7.15 17.99
N GLN A 15 4.71 6.63 18.31
CA GLN A 15 3.63 6.47 17.32
C GLN A 15 3.09 7.82 16.85
N ALA A 16 2.91 8.79 17.76
CA ALA A 16 2.50 10.14 17.38
C ALA A 16 3.51 10.79 16.43
N LEU A 17 4.80 10.75 16.78
CA LEU A 17 5.86 11.28 15.92
C LEU A 17 5.93 10.56 14.56
N LEU A 18 5.75 9.24 14.53
CA LEU A 18 5.71 8.49 13.28
C LEU A 18 4.53 8.92 12.38
N ARG A 19 3.36 9.21 12.96
CA ARG A 19 2.21 9.73 12.20
C ARG A 19 2.44 11.13 11.66
N GLU A 20 3.07 12.01 12.43
CA GLU A 20 3.44 13.36 11.96
C GLU A 20 4.47 13.28 10.83
N LEU A 21 5.47 12.40 10.97
CA LEU A 21 6.45 12.13 9.92
C LEU A 21 5.81 11.51 8.67
N GLU A 22 4.86 10.58 8.85
CA GLU A 22 4.08 10.02 7.73
C GLU A 22 3.33 11.13 7.00
N ALA A 23 2.59 11.99 7.71
CA ALA A 23 1.85 13.07 7.08
C ALA A 23 2.77 14.01 6.28
N LEU A 24 3.95 14.32 6.81
CA LEU A 24 4.95 15.14 6.12
C LEU A 24 5.45 14.45 4.83
N PHE A 25 5.82 13.17 4.92
CA PHE A 25 6.31 12.41 3.77
C PHE A 25 5.23 12.18 2.71
N LEU A 26 3.99 11.93 3.12
CA LEU A 26 2.87 11.78 2.18
C LEU A 26 2.59 13.06 1.40
N ALA A 27 2.83 14.23 1.99
CA ALA A 27 2.57 15.51 1.33
C ALA A 27 3.70 15.95 0.40
N GLU A 28 4.96 15.71 0.77
CA GLU A 28 6.13 16.36 0.13
C GLU A 28 7.17 15.36 -0.41
N GLY A 29 6.96 14.06 -0.22
CA GLY A 29 8.02 13.06 -0.40
C GLY A 29 9.03 13.04 0.75
N PHE A 30 10.09 12.25 0.61
CA PHE A 30 11.13 12.07 1.62
C PHE A 30 12.56 12.24 1.10
N ALA A 31 12.80 12.29 -0.21
CA ALA A 31 14.15 12.35 -0.78
C ALA A 31 14.86 13.66 -0.40
N GLY A 32 14.16 14.79 -0.49
CA GLY A 32 14.73 16.13 -0.27
C GLY A 32 14.99 16.52 1.18
N PHE A 33 14.46 15.77 2.15
CA PHE A 33 14.64 16.10 3.56
C PHE A 33 16.01 15.69 4.11
N THR A 34 16.60 16.53 4.95
CA THR A 34 17.66 16.14 5.89
C THR A 34 17.10 15.85 7.28
N LEU A 35 17.87 15.18 8.14
CA LEU A 35 17.47 14.97 9.55
C LEU A 35 17.31 16.28 10.33
N ASP A 36 18.03 17.35 9.95
CA ASP A 36 17.86 18.68 10.53
C ASP A 36 16.50 19.27 10.14
N ASP A 37 16.12 19.18 8.87
CA ASP A 37 14.81 19.66 8.38
C ASP A 37 13.67 18.95 9.10
N LEU A 38 13.77 17.62 9.23
CA LEU A 38 12.77 16.81 9.93
C LEU A 38 12.68 17.17 11.41
N ALA A 39 13.82 17.33 12.08
CA ALA A 39 13.85 17.73 13.49
C ALA A 39 13.19 19.11 13.69
N ALA A 40 13.49 20.06 12.79
CA ALA A 40 12.91 21.40 12.82
C ALA A 40 11.39 21.39 12.55
N ARG A 41 10.94 20.71 11.48
CA ARG A 41 9.51 20.67 11.11
C ARG A 41 8.66 19.93 12.14
N LEU A 42 9.17 18.83 12.69
CA LEU A 42 8.48 18.03 13.71
C LEU A 42 8.73 18.55 15.14
N ARG A 43 9.45 19.67 15.28
CA ARG A 43 9.77 20.33 16.56
C ARG A 43 10.33 19.35 17.60
N CYS A 44 11.23 18.48 17.17
CA CYS A 44 11.83 17.44 17.99
C CYS A 44 13.37 17.43 17.85
N SER A 45 14.05 16.69 18.71
CA SER A 45 15.49 16.49 18.58
C SER A 45 15.81 15.40 17.56
N LYS A 46 17.00 15.44 16.95
CA LYS A 46 17.53 14.32 16.16
C LYS A 46 17.55 13.00 16.95
N SER A 47 17.84 13.05 18.24
CA SER A 47 17.79 11.85 19.10
C SER A 47 16.40 11.24 19.18
N THR A 48 15.34 12.06 19.07
CA THR A 48 13.96 11.56 19.03
C THR A 48 13.68 10.85 17.69
N LEU A 49 14.20 11.37 16.58
CA LEU A 49 14.13 10.70 15.27
C LEU A 49 14.94 9.39 15.26
N TYR A 50 16.14 9.40 15.85
CA TYR A 50 16.97 8.19 15.98
C TYR A 50 16.32 7.10 16.84
N ALA A 51 15.48 7.49 17.81
CA ALA A 51 14.68 6.53 18.56
C ALA A 51 13.59 5.85 17.71
N LEU A 52 13.22 6.41 16.54
CA LEU A 52 12.35 5.76 15.57
C LEU A 52 13.12 4.86 14.62
N ALA A 53 14.23 5.33 14.05
CA ALA A 53 15.07 4.56 13.13
C ALA A 53 16.50 5.15 13.06
N PRO A 54 17.53 4.34 12.77
CA PRO A 54 18.92 4.76 12.88
C PRO A 54 19.40 5.73 11.77
N SER A 55 18.62 5.94 10.71
CA SER A 55 18.95 6.87 9.62
C SER A 55 17.70 7.44 8.95
N LYS A 56 17.85 8.48 8.12
CA LYS A 56 16.75 9.06 7.33
C LYS A 56 16.13 8.02 6.40
N GLU A 57 16.96 7.21 5.77
CA GLU A 57 16.55 6.15 4.86
C GLU A 57 15.71 5.11 5.60
N GLN A 58 16.13 4.74 6.82
CA GLN A 58 15.36 3.81 7.66
C GLN A 58 14.08 4.43 8.22
N LEU A 59 14.04 5.75 8.41
CA LEU A 59 12.78 6.46 8.69
C LEU A 59 11.82 6.36 7.51
N ALA A 60 12.31 6.57 6.28
CA ALA A 60 11.49 6.43 5.07
C ALA A 60 10.92 5.01 4.92
N VAL A 61 11.75 3.96 5.05
CA VAL A 61 11.29 2.56 5.04
C VAL A 61 10.22 2.33 6.11
N LYS A 62 10.42 2.87 7.31
CA LYS A 62 9.48 2.70 8.43
C LYS A 62 8.14 3.41 8.18
N VAL A 63 8.16 4.61 7.60
CA VAL A 63 6.94 5.34 7.20
C VAL A 63 6.20 4.57 6.09
N VAL A 64 6.90 4.14 5.05
CA VAL A 64 6.32 3.34 3.96
C VAL A 64 5.68 2.05 4.50
N ALA A 65 6.39 1.35 5.39
CA ALA A 65 5.87 0.15 6.04
C ALA A 65 4.66 0.44 6.95
N HIS A 66 4.64 1.59 7.62
CA HIS A 66 3.51 2.02 8.44
C HIS A 66 2.30 2.31 7.54
N PHE A 67 2.46 3.19 6.55
CA PHE A 67 1.41 3.60 5.61
C PHE A 67 0.68 2.41 4.97
N PHE A 68 1.41 1.42 4.43
CA PHE A 68 0.79 0.26 3.77
C PHE A 68 0.22 -0.79 4.73
N ARG A 69 0.79 -0.94 5.93
CA ARG A 69 0.19 -1.78 6.98
C ARG A 69 -1.14 -1.21 7.44
N ASP A 70 -1.16 0.09 7.67
CA ASP A 70 -2.34 0.86 8.03
C ASP A 70 -3.45 0.71 6.96
N ALA A 71 -3.07 0.67 5.67
CA ALA A 71 -3.98 0.35 4.57
C ALA A 71 -4.59 -1.05 4.75
N ALA A 72 -3.75 -2.07 4.93
CA ALA A 72 -4.20 -3.44 5.10
C ALA A 72 -5.17 -3.57 6.29
N GLU A 73 -4.84 -3.00 7.45
CA GLU A 73 -5.71 -3.06 8.64
C GLU A 73 -7.07 -2.37 8.43
N ARG A 74 -7.11 -1.26 7.69
CA ARG A 74 -8.37 -0.57 7.37
C ARG A 74 -9.20 -1.34 6.34
N LEU A 75 -8.55 -1.88 5.32
CA LEU A 75 -9.21 -2.67 4.29
C LEU A 75 -9.85 -3.93 4.89
N GLU A 76 -9.12 -4.64 5.75
CA GLU A 76 -9.65 -5.81 6.45
C GLU A 76 -10.90 -5.51 7.29
N LYS A 77 -10.94 -4.34 7.94
CA LYS A 77 -12.13 -3.89 8.67
C LYS A 77 -13.27 -3.49 7.74
N ARG A 78 -12.96 -2.83 6.63
CA ARG A 78 -13.95 -2.35 5.65
C ARG A 78 -14.72 -3.50 5.01
N ILE A 79 -14.02 -4.58 4.68
CA ILE A 79 -14.60 -5.76 4.06
C ILE A 79 -15.19 -6.76 5.06
N ALA A 80 -15.04 -6.50 6.36
CA ALA A 80 -15.51 -7.43 7.39
C ALA A 80 -17.03 -7.53 7.36
N GLY A 81 -17.54 -8.75 7.17
CA GLY A 81 -18.98 -9.02 7.11
C GLY A 81 -19.61 -8.90 5.72
N ILE A 82 -18.82 -8.61 4.68
CA ILE A 82 -19.28 -8.68 3.30
C ILE A 82 -19.13 -10.12 2.80
N ASP A 83 -20.25 -10.75 2.44
CA ASP A 83 -20.27 -12.13 1.93
C ASP A 83 -20.28 -12.20 0.40
N ASP A 84 -20.75 -11.16 -0.28
CA ASP A 84 -20.79 -11.11 -1.74
C ASP A 84 -19.39 -10.88 -2.33
N ALA A 85 -18.94 -11.76 -3.21
CA ALA A 85 -17.59 -11.71 -3.77
C ALA A 85 -17.33 -10.49 -4.66
N ARG A 86 -18.38 -10.00 -5.35
CA ARG A 86 -18.28 -8.82 -6.21
C ARG A 86 -18.15 -7.56 -5.38
N GLU A 87 -18.97 -7.44 -4.34
CA GLU A 87 -18.89 -6.35 -3.35
C GLU A 87 -17.53 -6.36 -2.63
N LEU A 88 -17.02 -7.54 -2.24
CA LEU A 88 -15.67 -7.67 -1.65
C LEU A 88 -14.57 -7.10 -2.56
N ILE A 89 -14.60 -7.43 -3.86
CA ILE A 89 -13.61 -6.92 -4.83
C ILE A 89 -13.73 -5.41 -4.98
N GLY A 90 -14.95 -4.90 -5.12
CA GLY A 90 -15.21 -3.47 -5.26
C GLY A 90 -14.76 -2.65 -4.05
N GLU A 91 -15.19 -3.03 -2.85
CA GLU A 91 -14.84 -2.34 -1.61
C GLU A 91 -13.34 -2.41 -1.32
N TYR A 92 -12.70 -3.54 -1.64
CA TYR A 92 -11.26 -3.68 -1.47
C TYR A 92 -10.47 -2.77 -2.41
N LEU A 93 -10.78 -2.78 -3.71
CA LEU A 93 -10.07 -1.96 -4.71
C LEU A 93 -10.33 -0.46 -4.52
N SER A 94 -11.57 -0.07 -4.20
CA SER A 94 -11.90 1.32 -3.84
C SER A 94 -11.10 1.78 -2.62
N GLY A 95 -11.05 0.95 -1.57
CA GLY A 95 -10.27 1.30 -0.37
C GLY A 95 -8.76 1.39 -0.63
N VAL A 96 -8.21 0.58 -1.54
CA VAL A 96 -6.79 0.70 -1.94
C VAL A 96 -6.57 2.03 -2.65
N SER A 97 -7.44 2.38 -3.61
CA SER A 97 -7.37 3.64 -4.36
C SER A 97 -7.49 4.86 -3.42
N GLU A 98 -8.49 4.89 -2.55
CA GLU A 98 -8.70 5.94 -1.54
C GLU A 98 -7.49 6.10 -0.61
N HIS A 99 -6.87 4.99 -0.20
CA HIS A 99 -5.68 5.04 0.66
C HIS A 99 -4.47 5.59 -0.10
N LEU A 100 -4.25 5.18 -1.35
CA LEU A 100 -3.16 5.68 -2.19
C LEU A 100 -3.33 7.16 -2.55
N ASN A 101 -4.56 7.66 -2.72
CA ASN A 101 -4.84 9.07 -2.98
C ASN A 101 -4.39 10.03 -1.85
N ARG A 102 -4.03 9.49 -0.68
CA ARG A 102 -3.46 10.28 0.41
C ARG A 102 -1.96 10.59 0.20
N ALA A 103 -1.30 9.88 -0.69
CA ALA A 103 0.10 10.08 -1.03
C ALA A 103 0.24 11.02 -2.22
N SER A 104 1.17 11.96 -2.13
CA SER A 104 1.53 12.82 -3.25
C SER A 104 2.27 12.05 -4.35
N PRO A 105 2.26 12.55 -5.59
CA PRO A 105 3.09 12.02 -6.67
C PRO A 105 4.58 11.96 -6.29
N GLU A 106 5.08 12.94 -5.55
CA GLU A 106 6.47 13.02 -5.08
C GLU A 106 6.80 11.87 -4.12
N PHE A 107 5.90 11.55 -3.19
CA PHE A 107 6.09 10.41 -2.28
C PHE A 107 6.16 9.08 -3.04
N MET A 108 5.28 8.89 -4.02
CA MET A 108 5.27 7.69 -4.85
C MET A 108 6.52 7.59 -5.74
N ALA A 109 6.99 8.72 -6.29
CA ALA A 109 8.24 8.79 -7.04
C ALA A 109 9.45 8.43 -6.16
N ASP A 110 9.50 8.92 -4.92
CA ASP A 110 10.56 8.62 -3.97
C ASP A 110 10.58 7.14 -3.57
N ILE A 111 9.40 6.52 -3.36
CA ILE A 111 9.29 5.07 -3.16
C ILE A 111 9.89 4.33 -4.36
N ALA A 112 9.50 4.71 -5.58
CA ALA A 112 9.97 4.05 -6.79
C ALA A 112 11.49 4.17 -6.98
N ALA A 113 12.08 5.32 -6.62
CA ALA A 113 13.51 5.60 -6.75
C ALA A 113 14.36 4.93 -5.66
N PHE A 114 13.81 4.67 -4.47
CA PHE A 114 14.54 4.13 -3.34
C PHE A 114 14.22 2.64 -3.08
N ALA A 115 15.17 1.75 -3.45
CA ALA A 115 14.95 0.30 -3.46
C ALA A 115 14.37 -0.29 -2.16
N PRO A 116 14.87 0.03 -0.95
CA PRO A 116 14.29 -0.49 0.29
C PRO A 116 12.83 -0.08 0.54
N ALA A 117 12.44 1.12 0.13
CA ALA A 117 11.04 1.55 0.20
C ALA A 117 10.18 0.83 -0.83
N ARG A 118 10.67 0.71 -2.06
CA ARG A 118 10.01 -0.05 -3.13
C ARG A 118 9.78 -1.51 -2.74
N ASP A 119 10.77 -2.19 -2.18
CA ASP A 119 10.67 -3.59 -1.74
C ASP A 119 9.61 -3.74 -0.63
N THR A 120 9.52 -2.75 0.27
CA THR A 120 8.50 -2.69 1.31
C THR A 120 7.10 -2.54 0.71
N TYR A 121 6.94 -1.69 -0.31
CA TYR A 121 5.68 -1.55 -1.02
C TYR A 121 5.29 -2.87 -1.72
N GLN A 122 6.21 -3.45 -2.49
CA GLN A 122 6.03 -4.71 -3.21
C GLN A 122 5.59 -5.87 -2.29
N LEU A 123 6.09 -5.95 -1.06
CA LEU A 123 5.66 -6.98 -0.11
C LEU A 123 4.18 -6.87 0.27
N ASN A 124 3.72 -5.66 0.61
CA ASN A 124 2.33 -5.39 0.98
C ASN A 124 1.40 -5.66 -0.20
N SER A 125 1.84 -5.26 -1.36
CA SER A 125 1.16 -5.45 -2.61
C SER A 125 0.97 -6.89 -3.07
N ARG A 126 1.96 -7.74 -2.86
CA ARG A 126 1.79 -9.19 -3.06
C ARG A 126 0.70 -9.75 -2.14
N ALA A 127 0.51 -9.16 -0.96
CA ALA A 127 -0.61 -9.53 -0.10
C ALA A 127 -1.95 -9.07 -0.69
N ALA A 128 -2.03 -7.86 -1.24
CA ALA A 128 -3.22 -7.37 -1.92
C ALA A 128 -3.62 -8.23 -3.13
N ALA A 129 -2.65 -8.61 -3.98
CA ALA A 129 -2.89 -9.52 -5.10
C ALA A 129 -3.43 -10.89 -4.64
N ARG A 130 -2.86 -11.47 -3.57
CA ARG A 130 -3.37 -12.71 -2.97
C ARG A 130 -4.79 -12.55 -2.45
N ARG A 131 -5.11 -11.39 -1.86
CA ARG A 131 -6.44 -11.11 -1.31
C ARG A 131 -7.50 -11.05 -2.42
N ILE A 132 -7.21 -10.34 -3.51
CA ILE A 132 -8.12 -10.25 -4.66
C ILE A 132 -8.31 -11.61 -5.33
N ARG A 133 -7.24 -12.39 -5.48
CA ARG A 133 -7.35 -13.79 -5.94
C ARG A 133 -8.29 -14.61 -5.07
N ALA A 134 -8.19 -14.51 -3.75
CA ALA A 134 -9.09 -15.23 -2.84
C ALA A 134 -10.57 -14.80 -3.01
N PHE A 135 -10.84 -13.52 -3.30
CA PHE A 135 -12.20 -13.06 -3.58
C PHE A 135 -12.74 -13.59 -4.91
N ILE A 136 -11.90 -13.62 -5.94
CA ILE A 136 -12.26 -14.22 -7.24
C ILE A 136 -12.56 -15.71 -7.06
N ASP A 137 -11.70 -16.45 -6.36
CA ASP A 137 -11.90 -17.89 -6.09
C ASP A 137 -13.20 -18.15 -5.31
N LYS A 138 -13.53 -17.30 -4.31
CA LYS A 138 -14.81 -17.35 -3.60
C LYS A 138 -15.99 -17.13 -4.54
N GLY A 139 -15.95 -16.11 -5.39
CA GLY A 139 -17.05 -15.83 -6.31
C GLY A 139 -17.27 -16.95 -7.35
N VAL A 140 -16.26 -17.72 -7.70
CA VAL A 140 -16.43 -18.95 -8.50
C VAL A 140 -17.12 -20.04 -7.69
N ALA A 141 -16.66 -20.30 -6.47
CA ALA A 141 -17.23 -21.33 -5.60
C ALA A 141 -18.72 -21.06 -5.30
N ASP A 142 -19.09 -19.79 -5.15
CA ASP A 142 -20.46 -19.35 -4.88
C ASP A 142 -21.32 -19.25 -6.17
N GLY A 143 -20.74 -19.54 -7.35
CA GLY A 143 -21.44 -19.47 -8.64
C GLY A 143 -21.72 -18.05 -9.15
N VAL A 144 -21.13 -17.03 -8.52
CA VAL A 144 -21.22 -15.61 -8.90
C VAL A 144 -20.45 -15.36 -10.21
N PHE A 145 -19.24 -15.95 -10.34
CA PHE A 145 -18.39 -15.82 -11.52
C PHE A 145 -18.35 -17.10 -12.37
N ARG A 146 -18.05 -16.97 -13.66
CA ARG A 146 -17.89 -18.12 -14.58
C ARG A 146 -16.55 -18.81 -14.34
N ASP A 147 -16.58 -20.12 -14.14
CA ASP A 147 -15.42 -20.94 -13.73
C ASP A 147 -14.25 -20.94 -14.74
N VAL A 148 -14.53 -20.87 -16.04
CA VAL A 148 -13.54 -21.20 -17.10
C VAL A 148 -12.36 -20.23 -17.24
N HIS A 149 -12.42 -19.03 -16.65
CA HIS A 149 -11.36 -18.02 -16.77
C HIS A 149 -10.92 -17.39 -15.45
N ALA A 150 -11.50 -17.76 -14.31
CA ALA A 150 -11.26 -17.08 -13.04
C ALA A 150 -9.79 -17.14 -12.59
N ARG A 151 -9.14 -18.31 -12.74
CA ARG A 151 -7.71 -18.46 -12.46
C ARG A 151 -6.86 -17.56 -13.36
N LEU A 152 -7.19 -17.47 -14.65
CA LEU A 152 -6.49 -16.61 -15.60
C LEU A 152 -6.68 -15.13 -15.25
N VAL A 153 -7.91 -14.71 -14.94
CA VAL A 153 -8.22 -13.34 -14.49
C VAL A 153 -7.45 -13.02 -13.22
N ALA A 154 -7.42 -13.92 -12.23
CA ALA A 154 -6.65 -13.71 -11.00
C ALA A 154 -5.13 -13.57 -11.25
N GLU A 155 -4.55 -14.33 -12.19
CA GLU A 155 -3.15 -14.13 -12.61
C GLU A 155 -2.94 -12.79 -13.32
N MET A 156 -3.82 -12.42 -14.26
CA MET A 156 -3.74 -11.13 -14.95
C MET A 156 -3.84 -9.96 -13.96
N THR A 157 -4.75 -10.05 -12.99
CA THR A 157 -4.88 -9.06 -11.90
C THR A 157 -3.60 -8.94 -11.10
N GLY A 158 -2.96 -10.06 -10.76
CA GLY A 158 -1.66 -10.05 -10.07
C GLY A 158 -0.57 -9.31 -10.87
N LEU A 159 -0.49 -9.57 -12.17
CA LEU A 159 0.46 -8.90 -13.08
C LEU A 159 0.17 -7.39 -13.22
N ILE A 160 -1.10 -7.00 -13.30
CA ILE A 160 -1.49 -5.58 -13.34
C ILE A 160 -1.08 -4.88 -12.06
N ILE A 161 -1.38 -5.48 -10.90
CA ILE A 161 -1.02 -4.97 -9.58
C ILE A 161 0.50 -4.79 -9.45
N GLU A 162 1.30 -5.77 -9.89
CA GLU A 162 2.76 -5.65 -9.93
C GLU A 162 3.24 -4.52 -10.86
N GLY A 163 2.59 -4.38 -12.03
CA GLY A 163 2.87 -3.31 -12.99
C GLY A 163 2.60 -1.91 -12.44
N ILE A 164 1.56 -1.76 -11.60
CA ILE A 164 1.27 -0.51 -10.86
C ILE A 164 2.45 -0.21 -9.93
N GLN A 165 2.81 -1.15 -9.05
CA GLN A 165 3.77 -0.88 -7.97
C GLN A 165 5.22 -0.73 -8.38
N THR A 166 5.58 -1.37 -9.49
CA THR A 166 6.90 -1.16 -10.11
C THR A 166 6.96 0.15 -10.89
N GLY A 167 5.85 0.91 -10.92
CA GLY A 167 5.67 2.15 -11.67
C GLY A 167 5.66 1.95 -13.18
N VAL A 168 5.59 0.70 -13.67
CA VAL A 168 5.59 0.40 -15.10
C VAL A 168 4.35 0.98 -15.77
N LEU A 169 3.18 0.88 -15.12
CA LEU A 169 1.96 1.49 -15.66
C LEU A 169 2.02 3.02 -15.61
N GLY A 170 2.31 3.61 -14.45
CA GLY A 170 2.41 5.07 -14.33
C GLY A 170 3.35 5.71 -15.35
N ARG A 171 4.55 5.12 -15.57
CA ARG A 171 5.50 5.63 -16.58
C ARG A 171 5.00 5.52 -18.04
N ARG A 172 4.05 4.64 -18.33
CA ARG A 172 3.56 4.38 -19.69
C ARG A 172 2.24 5.09 -19.99
N THR A 173 1.47 5.46 -18.98
CA THR A 173 0.12 6.02 -19.14
C THR A 173 -0.06 7.38 -18.46
N ASP A 174 0.94 7.85 -17.71
CA ASP A 174 0.88 9.12 -16.94
C ASP A 174 -0.28 9.16 -15.94
N VAL A 175 -0.61 8.00 -15.36
CA VAL A 175 -1.65 7.86 -14.32
C VAL A 175 -1.01 7.51 -12.99
N SER A 176 -1.64 7.94 -11.90
CA SER A 176 -1.29 7.56 -10.55
C SER A 176 -1.62 6.09 -10.25
N ASP A 177 -0.96 5.53 -9.23
CA ASP A 177 -1.28 4.17 -8.77
C ASP A 177 -2.75 4.07 -8.31
N ALA A 178 -3.29 5.13 -7.68
CA ALA A 178 -4.68 5.17 -7.26
C ALA A 178 -5.65 5.08 -8.46
N GLU A 179 -5.43 5.88 -9.50
CA GLU A 179 -6.21 5.81 -10.74
C GLU A 179 -6.12 4.43 -11.41
N ALA A 180 -4.93 3.82 -11.41
CA ALA A 180 -4.74 2.48 -11.96
C ALA A 180 -5.51 1.41 -11.14
N PHE A 181 -5.57 1.53 -9.82
CA PHE A 181 -6.40 0.64 -8.98
C PHE A 181 -7.91 0.86 -9.18
N THR A 182 -8.34 2.11 -9.40
CA THR A 182 -9.73 2.41 -9.79
C THR A 182 -10.08 1.73 -11.12
N ALA A 183 -9.25 1.92 -12.16
CA ALA A 183 -9.47 1.31 -13.48
C ALA A 183 -9.44 -0.22 -13.43
N LEU A 184 -8.60 -0.82 -12.57
CA LEU A 184 -8.61 -2.26 -12.34
C LEU A 184 -9.92 -2.74 -11.72
N GLY A 185 -10.51 -1.97 -10.80
CA GLY A 185 -11.83 -2.25 -10.24
C GLY A 185 -12.92 -2.24 -11.30
N GLU A 186 -12.96 -1.21 -12.13
CA GLU A 186 -13.90 -1.10 -13.25
C GLU A 186 -13.75 -2.26 -14.24
N LEU A 187 -12.51 -2.61 -14.61
CA LEU A 187 -12.21 -3.72 -15.51
C LEU A 187 -12.68 -5.06 -14.94
N LEU A 188 -12.41 -5.34 -13.66
CA LEU A 188 -12.80 -6.59 -13.03
C LEU A 188 -14.31 -6.68 -12.84
N LEU A 189 -14.95 -5.63 -12.33
CA LEU A 189 -16.38 -5.66 -12.07
C LEU A 189 -17.20 -5.66 -13.37
N GLY A 190 -16.80 -4.87 -14.38
CA GLY A 190 -17.47 -4.87 -15.68
C GLY A 190 -17.16 -6.11 -16.54
N GLY A 191 -15.94 -6.66 -16.43
CA GLY A 191 -15.53 -7.85 -17.17
C GLY A 191 -16.06 -9.18 -16.61
N LEU A 192 -16.51 -9.19 -15.36
CA LEU A 192 -17.07 -10.38 -14.67
C LEU A 192 -18.61 -10.46 -14.75
N ASP A 193 -19.27 -9.55 -15.48
CA ASP A 193 -20.72 -9.58 -15.66
C ASP A 193 -21.19 -10.81 -16.45
N LYS A 194 -22.25 -11.46 -15.95
CA LYS A 194 -23.02 -12.43 -16.74
C LYS A 194 -23.96 -11.63 -17.64
N ASN A 195 -23.73 -11.63 -18.95
CA ASN A 195 -24.79 -11.33 -19.92
C ASN A 195 -25.94 -12.34 -19.76
#